data_AF-A0AAV6LJS0-F1
#
_entry.id   AF-A0AAV6LJS0-F1
#
_cell.length_a   1.000
_cell.length_b   1.000
_cell.length_c   1.000
_cell.angle_alpha   90.00
_cell.angle_beta   90.00
_cell.angle_gamma   90.00
#
_symmetry.space_group_name_H-M   'P 1'
#
loop_
_entity.id
_entity.type
_entity.pdbx_description
1 polymer ?
#
loop_
_entity_poly.entity_id
_entity_poly.type
_entity_poly.pdbx_seq_one_letter_code
_entity_poly.pdbx_strand_id
1 'polypeptide(L)'
;MDGNLVPVRDVYGSKFYSYANGFYYWFAADEDDMFILSFDMVNEVFLAIPEPDGIPESVRDASWKRFTFYENSIAWILYDREDEERRCYSTWVLKGECWTKEVTIGPLLGVEIPLGFWKDGGLLLQSRATAELVASEPITGEIKNVGIEDPVLVFNYSESLVSVEGGNCSTGKDLPDFFDVPSRNVKEFIERNAALRQCQSSDFDGPPPPLSLEDLLQDESDVDV
;
A
#
# COMPACT_ATOMS: atom_id res chain seq x y z
N MET A 1 23.58 -10.05 14.60
CA MET A 1 22.44 -9.12 14.61
C MET A 1 21.23 -9.99 14.43
N ASP A 2 20.55 -10.29 15.54
CA ASP A 2 19.35 -11.11 15.51
C ASP A 2 18.26 -10.25 14.86
N GLY A 3 17.94 -10.58 13.61
CA GLY A 3 16.83 -9.96 12.91
C GLY A 3 15.56 -10.39 13.63
N ASN A 4 14.95 -9.46 14.37
CA ASN A 4 13.63 -9.68 14.93
C ASN A 4 12.69 -10.07 13.80
N LEU A 5 12.32 -11.35 13.78
CA LEU A 5 11.31 -11.88 12.88
C LEU A 5 9.99 -11.23 13.28
N VAL A 6 9.43 -10.40 12.40
CA VAL A 6 8.06 -9.91 12.57
C VAL A 6 7.14 -11.13 12.41
N PRO A 7 6.36 -11.52 13.45
CA PRO A 7 5.47 -12.67 13.34
C PRO A 7 4.32 -12.31 12.41
N VAL A 8 4.39 -12.78 11.16
CA VAL A 8 3.29 -12.61 10.20
C VAL A 8 2.26 -13.69 10.41
N ARG A 9 1.02 -13.30 10.70
CA ARG A 9 -0.08 -14.24 10.93
C ARG A 9 -0.74 -14.64 9.62
N ASP A 10 -1.05 -13.64 8.79
CA ASP A 10 -1.74 -13.84 7.52
C ASP A 10 -1.05 -13.05 6.40
N VAL A 11 -0.89 -13.68 5.23
CA VAL A 11 -0.38 -13.05 4.00
C VAL A 11 -1.40 -13.24 2.90
N TYR A 12 -1.79 -12.14 2.26
CA TYR A 12 -2.78 -12.12 1.19
C TYR A 12 -2.10 -11.76 -0.13
N GLY A 13 -2.29 -12.61 -1.13
CA GLY A 13 -1.89 -12.31 -2.49
C GLY A 13 -2.73 -11.16 -3.06
N SER A 14 -2.09 -10.23 -3.75
CA SER A 14 -2.84 -9.23 -4.51
C SER A 14 -3.42 -9.85 -5.78
N LYS A 15 -4.67 -9.49 -6.08
CA LYS A 15 -5.26 -9.73 -7.41
C LYS A 15 -4.70 -8.77 -8.48
N PHE A 16 -3.82 -7.85 -8.11
CA PHE A 16 -3.27 -6.83 -8.99
C PHE A 16 -1.76 -6.66 -8.78
N TYR A 17 -0.98 -6.79 -9.86
CA TYR A 17 0.43 -6.41 -10.02
C TYR A 17 1.22 -6.18 -8.70
N SER A 18 2.02 -7.17 -8.29
CA SER A 18 2.70 -7.20 -6.99
C SER A 18 4.24 -7.16 -7.05
N TYR A 19 4.84 -6.95 -8.21
CA TYR A 19 6.29 -6.91 -8.40
C TYR A 19 6.74 -5.57 -8.97
N ALA A 20 7.69 -4.90 -8.34
CA ALA A 20 8.27 -3.66 -8.85
C ALA A 20 9.71 -3.47 -8.37
N ASN A 21 10.56 -2.91 -9.23
CA ASN A 21 11.93 -2.49 -8.89
C ASN A 21 12.82 -3.57 -8.23
N GLY A 22 12.61 -4.85 -8.55
CA GLY A 22 13.36 -5.96 -7.94
C GLY A 22 12.74 -6.52 -6.65
N PHE A 23 11.55 -6.08 -6.28
CA PHE A 23 10.87 -6.51 -5.05
C PHE A 23 9.51 -7.12 -5.36
N TYR A 24 9.17 -8.17 -4.63
CA TYR A 24 7.79 -8.61 -4.50
C TYR A 24 7.13 -8.00 -3.28
N TYR A 25 5.84 -7.73 -3.37
CA TYR A 25 5.05 -7.09 -2.33
C TYR A 25 3.77 -7.89 -2.07
N TRP A 26 3.38 -7.98 -0.80
CA TRP A 26 2.15 -8.61 -0.35
C TRP A 26 1.47 -7.76 0.70
N PHE A 27 0.15 -7.92 0.78
CA PHE A 27 -0.62 -7.43 1.91
C PHE A 27 -0.44 -8.42 3.06
N ALA A 28 -0.02 -7.95 4.23
CA ALA A 28 0.20 -8.79 5.39
C ALA A 28 -0.48 -8.19 6.62
N ALA A 29 -0.85 -9.07 7.55
CA ALA A 29 -1.45 -8.69 8.82
C ALA A 29 -0.82 -9.50 9.96
N ASP A 30 -0.68 -8.85 11.10
CA ASP A 30 -0.47 -9.49 12.40
C ASP A 30 -1.73 -9.34 13.29
N GLU A 31 -1.60 -9.47 14.61
CA GLU A 31 -2.76 -9.44 15.52
C GLU A 31 -3.46 -8.09 15.57
N ASP A 32 -2.72 -6.98 15.44
CA ASP A 32 -3.22 -5.63 15.66
C ASP A 32 -2.98 -4.70 14.45
N ASP A 33 -1.99 -5.04 13.60
CA ASP A 33 -1.47 -4.19 12.56
C ASP A 33 -1.53 -4.83 11.17
N MET A 34 -1.62 -3.95 10.17
CA MET A 34 -1.55 -4.30 8.77
C MET A 34 -0.38 -3.56 8.14
N PHE A 35 0.28 -4.21 7.19
CA PHE A 35 1.48 -3.68 6.56
C PHE A 35 1.67 -4.30 5.18
N ILE A 36 2.56 -3.69 4.40
CA ILE A 36 3.05 -4.28 3.15
C ILE A 36 4.31 -5.07 3.49
N LEU A 37 4.27 -6.38 3.24
CA LEU A 37 5.47 -7.21 3.27
C LEU A 37 6.16 -7.11 1.92
N SER A 38 7.43 -6.74 1.93
CA SER A 38 8.28 -6.72 0.74
C SER A 38 9.36 -7.80 0.83
N PHE A 39 9.76 -8.35 -0.31
CA PHE A 39 10.89 -9.25 -0.44
C PHE A 39 11.86 -8.72 -1.49
N ASP A 40 13.10 -8.45 -1.06
CA ASP A 40 14.21 -8.03 -1.90
C ASP A 40 14.77 -9.25 -2.66
N MET A 41 14.61 -9.29 -3.98
CA MET A 41 15.09 -10.42 -4.78
C MET A 41 16.61 -10.50 -4.88
N VAL A 42 17.33 -9.41 -4.61
CA VAL A 42 18.80 -9.34 -4.72
C VAL A 42 19.45 -9.73 -3.39
N ASN A 43 18.96 -9.14 -2.30
CA ASN A 43 19.52 -9.38 -0.97
C ASN A 43 18.83 -10.53 -0.23
N GLU A 44 17.74 -11.07 -0.79
CA GLU A 44 16.94 -12.16 -0.22
C GLU A 44 16.40 -11.87 1.19
N VAL A 45 16.00 -10.61 1.43
CA VAL A 45 15.51 -10.15 2.74
C VAL A 45 14.07 -9.69 2.68
N PHE A 46 13.33 -9.96 3.76
CA PHE A 46 11.99 -9.42 3.97
C PHE A 46 12.04 -8.08 4.70
N LEU A 47 11.13 -7.18 4.34
CA LEU A 47 10.95 -5.91 5.01
C LEU A 47 9.46 -5.57 5.13
N ALA A 48 9.02 -5.25 6.35
CA ALA A 48 7.68 -4.77 6.63
C ALA A 48 7.61 -3.24 6.46
N ILE A 49 6.63 -2.78 5.70
CA ILE A 49 6.38 -1.37 5.43
C ILE A 49 5.05 -1.01 6.11
N PRO A 50 5.06 -0.19 7.17
CA PRO A 50 3.86 0.13 7.94
C PRO A 50 2.87 0.96 7.12
N GLU A 51 1.64 1.01 7.59
CA GLU A 51 0.59 1.88 7.05
C GLU A 51 0.86 3.37 7.29
N PRO A 52 0.16 4.25 6.56
CA PRO A 52 0.07 5.67 6.92
C PRO A 52 -0.37 5.87 8.36
N ASP A 53 0.31 6.78 9.07
CA ASP A 53 -0.15 7.21 10.39
C ASP A 53 -1.48 7.97 10.27
N GLY A 54 -2.35 7.81 11.28
CA GLY A 54 -3.60 8.57 11.36
C GLY A 54 -4.68 8.14 10.36
N ILE A 55 -4.63 6.90 9.86
CA ILE A 55 -5.72 6.31 9.09
C ILE A 55 -7.01 6.32 9.96
N PRO A 56 -8.15 6.83 9.42
CA PRO A 56 -9.41 6.84 10.16
C PRO A 56 -9.84 5.42 10.59
N GLU A 57 -10.47 5.31 11.75
CA GLU A 57 -10.93 4.03 12.28
C GLU A 57 -11.91 3.32 11.33
N SER A 58 -12.71 4.08 10.56
CA SER A 58 -13.68 3.57 9.59
C SER A 58 -13.05 2.72 8.47
N VAL A 59 -11.75 2.89 8.20
CA VAL A 59 -11.00 2.18 7.15
C VAL A 59 -9.88 1.31 7.72
N ARG A 60 -9.88 1.00 9.03
CA ARG A 60 -8.88 0.11 9.63
C ARG A 60 -8.97 -1.31 9.09
N ASP A 61 -10.15 -1.85 8.81
CA ASP A 61 -10.32 -3.24 8.32
C ASP A 61 -9.70 -3.44 6.92
N ALA A 62 -8.96 -4.55 6.75
CA ALA A 62 -8.30 -4.98 5.51
C ALA A 62 -9.23 -4.95 4.28
N SER A 63 -10.52 -5.18 4.48
CA SER A 63 -11.54 -5.22 3.42
C SER A 63 -11.75 -3.87 2.73
N TRP A 64 -11.35 -2.77 3.39
CA TRP A 64 -11.58 -1.38 2.97
C TRP A 64 -10.30 -0.65 2.54
N LYS A 65 -9.22 -1.41 2.35
CA LYS A 65 -7.95 -0.90 1.84
C LYS A 65 -7.30 -1.88 0.87
N ARG A 66 -6.53 -1.34 -0.07
CA ARG A 66 -5.83 -2.12 -1.11
C ARG A 66 -4.46 -1.52 -1.33
N PHE A 67 -3.43 -2.35 -1.40
CA PHE A 67 -2.12 -1.88 -1.85
C PHE A 67 -2.06 -1.90 -3.38
N THR A 68 -1.34 -0.96 -3.95
CA THR A 68 -1.10 -0.81 -5.39
C THR A 68 0.21 -0.06 -5.59
N PHE A 69 0.55 0.23 -6.84
CA PHE A 69 1.52 1.25 -7.19
C PHE A 69 0.83 2.47 -7.77
N TYR A 70 1.39 3.65 -7.48
CA TYR A 70 1.05 4.93 -8.11
C TYR A 70 2.36 5.59 -8.55
N GLU A 71 2.50 5.87 -9.85
CA GLU A 71 3.73 6.45 -10.43
C GLU A 71 5.02 5.73 -9.93
N ASN A 72 5.01 4.40 -9.99
CA ASN A 72 6.11 3.52 -9.58
C ASN A 72 6.46 3.55 -8.07
N SER A 73 5.64 4.21 -7.26
CA SER A 73 5.76 4.24 -5.80
C SER A 73 4.70 3.37 -5.16
N ILE A 74 5.01 2.78 -3.99
CA ILE A 74 4.06 1.99 -3.22
C ILE A 74 2.92 2.90 -2.76
N ALA A 75 1.70 2.42 -2.88
CA ALA A 75 0.51 3.18 -2.54
C ALA A 75 -0.56 2.33 -1.84
N TRP A 76 -1.31 2.96 -0.95
CA TRP A 76 -2.57 2.47 -0.40
C TRP A 76 -3.74 3.19 -1.04
N ILE A 77 -4.74 2.44 -1.47
CA ILE A 77 -6.08 2.96 -1.77
C ILE A 77 -6.95 2.66 -0.55
N LEU A 78 -7.42 3.71 0.11
CA LEU A 78 -8.34 3.66 1.26
C LEU A 78 -9.72 4.13 0.82
N TYR A 79 -10.77 3.46 1.28
CA TYR A 79 -12.14 3.83 0.94
C TYR A 79 -13.13 3.47 2.05
N ASP A 80 -14.05 4.39 2.36
CA ASP A 80 -14.95 4.26 3.51
C ASP A 80 -16.06 3.23 3.29
N ARG A 81 -16.48 2.65 4.41
CA ARG A 81 -17.62 1.74 4.58
C ARG A 81 -18.96 2.47 4.57
N GLU A 82 -19.02 3.71 5.07
CA GLU A 82 -20.30 4.35 5.44
C GLU A 82 -21.17 4.76 4.24
N ASP A 83 -20.58 5.05 3.07
CA ASP A 83 -21.32 5.42 1.86
C ASP A 83 -21.24 4.30 0.81
N GLU A 84 -22.20 3.38 0.86
CA GLU A 84 -22.33 2.27 -0.09
C GLU A 84 -22.90 2.72 -1.45
N GLU A 85 -23.54 3.89 -1.53
CA GLU A 85 -24.08 4.41 -2.78
C GLU A 85 -23.05 5.21 -3.55
N ARG A 86 -22.20 5.96 -2.85
CA ARG A 86 -21.21 6.89 -3.42
C ARG A 86 -19.88 6.82 -2.70
N ARG A 87 -18.91 6.16 -3.31
CA ARG A 87 -17.61 5.92 -2.69
C ARG A 87 -16.50 6.79 -3.25
N CYS A 88 -15.70 7.35 -2.35
CA CYS A 88 -14.43 7.98 -2.68
C CYS A 88 -13.26 7.06 -2.34
N TYR A 89 -12.24 7.08 -3.19
CA TYR A 89 -11.02 6.28 -3.06
C TYR A 89 -9.84 7.22 -2.87
N SER A 90 -9.33 7.29 -1.65
CA SER A 90 -8.17 8.13 -1.29
C SER A 90 -6.89 7.33 -1.45
N THR A 91 -5.94 7.84 -2.22
CA THR A 91 -4.65 7.19 -2.44
C THR A 91 -3.56 7.87 -1.63
N TRP A 92 -2.88 7.07 -0.81
CA TRP A 92 -1.72 7.46 -0.03
C TRP A 92 -0.48 6.81 -0.62
N VAL A 93 0.52 7.61 -0.96
CA VAL A 93 1.75 7.15 -1.62
C VAL A 93 2.92 7.31 -0.67
N LEU A 94 3.77 6.28 -0.61
CA LEU A 94 4.99 6.31 0.19
C LEU A 94 6.07 7.09 -0.56
N LYS A 95 6.30 8.34 -0.16
CA LYS A 95 7.31 9.24 -0.73
C LYS A 95 8.44 9.42 0.26
N GLY A 96 9.64 8.94 -0.09
CA GLY A 96 10.71 8.79 0.89
C GLY A 96 10.23 7.87 2.02
N GLU A 97 10.16 8.40 3.24
CA GLU A 97 9.78 7.67 4.46
C GLU A 97 8.37 8.01 4.95
N CYS A 98 7.70 8.94 4.28
CA CYS A 98 6.40 9.45 4.72
C CYS A 98 5.30 9.07 3.75
N TRP A 99 4.17 8.67 4.30
CA TRP A 99 2.94 8.52 3.54
C TRP A 99 2.32 9.88 3.26
N THR A 100 2.02 10.15 1.99
CA THR A 100 1.38 11.40 1.57
C THR A 100 0.11 11.10 0.79
N LYS A 101 -1.00 11.76 1.11
CA LYS A 101 -2.23 11.65 0.33
C LYS A 101 -2.08 12.40 -1.00
N GLU A 102 -2.11 11.68 -2.12
CA GLU A 102 -1.84 12.24 -3.44
C GLU A 102 -3.11 12.55 -4.24
N VAL A 103 -4.03 11.59 -4.29
CA VAL A 103 -5.21 11.69 -5.16
C VAL A 103 -6.43 11.13 -4.47
N THR A 104 -7.60 11.66 -4.81
CA THR A 104 -8.90 11.09 -4.42
C THR A 104 -9.77 10.98 -5.65
N ILE A 105 -10.27 9.78 -5.93
CA ILE A 105 -11.15 9.49 -7.08
C ILE A 105 -12.56 9.23 -6.55
N GLY A 106 -13.55 9.88 -7.15
CA GLY A 106 -14.96 9.75 -6.79
C GLY A 106 -15.62 11.09 -6.45
N PRO A 107 -16.87 11.06 -5.94
CA PRO A 107 -17.62 9.85 -5.59
C PRO A 107 -18.03 9.04 -6.82
N LEU A 108 -17.78 7.73 -6.78
CA LEU A 108 -18.24 6.78 -7.79
C LEU A 108 -19.53 6.11 -7.32
N LEU A 109 -20.48 5.91 -8.23
CA LEU A 109 -21.76 5.25 -7.92
C LEU A 109 -21.58 3.74 -7.79
N GLY A 110 -22.07 3.18 -6.69
CA GLY A 110 -22.05 1.73 -6.42
C GLY A 110 -20.85 1.26 -5.59
N VAL A 111 -20.97 0.02 -5.09
CA VAL A 111 -19.96 -0.64 -4.25
C VAL A 111 -18.97 -1.38 -5.13
N GLU A 112 -17.85 -0.73 -5.40
CA GLU A 112 -16.76 -1.29 -6.22
C GLU A 112 -15.53 -1.59 -5.35
N ILE A 113 -14.77 -2.63 -5.69
CA ILE A 113 -13.52 -3.03 -5.01
C ILE A 113 -12.35 -2.55 -5.87
N PRO A 114 -11.47 -1.65 -5.40
CA PRO A 114 -10.35 -1.23 -6.19
C PRO A 114 -9.32 -2.37 -6.32
N LEU A 115 -8.80 -2.52 -7.53
CA LEU A 115 -7.72 -3.46 -7.82
C LEU A 115 -6.40 -2.72 -7.96
N GLY A 116 -6.40 -1.55 -8.59
CA GLY A 116 -5.21 -0.71 -8.73
C GLY A 116 -5.41 0.38 -9.77
N PHE A 117 -4.35 1.13 -10.05
CA PHE A 117 -4.37 2.18 -11.06
C PHE A 117 -4.28 1.60 -12.48
N TRP A 118 -5.09 2.19 -13.35
CA TRP A 118 -5.15 1.92 -14.78
C TRP A 118 -4.72 3.17 -15.56
N LYS A 119 -4.85 3.10 -16.88
CA LYS A 119 -4.54 4.16 -17.84
C LYS A 119 -5.07 5.52 -17.38
N ASP A 120 -4.28 6.56 -17.66
CA ASP A 120 -4.63 7.96 -17.45
C ASP A 120 -5.00 8.31 -16.00
N GLY A 121 -4.56 7.51 -15.03
CA GLY A 121 -4.81 7.74 -13.60
C GLY A 121 -6.18 7.26 -13.12
N GLY A 122 -6.94 6.55 -13.96
CA GLY A 122 -8.18 5.89 -13.54
C GLY A 122 -7.93 4.69 -12.62
N LEU A 123 -8.99 4.19 -11.97
CA LEU A 123 -8.95 2.96 -11.20
C LEU A 123 -9.52 1.81 -12.01
N LEU A 124 -8.87 0.67 -11.90
CA LEU A 124 -9.48 -0.61 -12.22
C LEU A 124 -10.19 -1.13 -10.96
N LEU A 125 -11.46 -1.49 -11.10
CA LEU A 125 -12.32 -1.89 -10.01
C LEU A 125 -13.02 -3.21 -10.36
N GLN A 126 -13.36 -3.99 -9.34
CA GLN A 126 -14.26 -5.13 -9.46
C GLN A 126 -15.61 -4.78 -8.87
N SER A 127 -16.68 -4.97 -9.64
CA SER A 127 -18.03 -4.74 -9.15
C SER A 127 -18.41 -5.78 -8.13
N ARG A 128 -18.88 -5.34 -6.96
CA ARG A 128 -19.37 -6.28 -5.93
C ARG A 128 -20.69 -6.92 -6.37
N ALA A 129 -21.48 -6.24 -7.19
CA ALA A 129 -22.79 -6.72 -7.63
C ALA A 129 -22.68 -7.79 -8.73
N THR A 130 -21.78 -7.60 -9.70
CA THR A 130 -21.68 -8.47 -10.88
C THR A 130 -20.37 -9.26 -10.96
N ALA A 131 -19.39 -8.99 -10.09
CA ALA A 131 -18.02 -9.49 -10.17
C ALA A 131 -17.25 -9.07 -11.43
N GLU A 132 -17.85 -8.24 -12.30
CA GLU A 132 -17.25 -7.75 -13.52
C GLU A 132 -16.13 -6.75 -13.25
N LEU A 133 -15.16 -6.73 -14.15
CA LEU A 133 -14.08 -5.75 -14.17
C LEU A 133 -14.56 -4.47 -14.84
N VAL A 134 -14.43 -3.35 -14.13
CA VAL A 134 -14.79 -2.03 -14.60
C VAL A 134 -13.63 -1.06 -14.43
N ALA A 135 -13.60 0.00 -15.24
CA ALA A 135 -12.60 1.06 -15.15
C ALA A 135 -13.29 2.41 -14.92
N SER A 136 -12.75 3.20 -13.99
CA SER A 136 -13.24 4.55 -13.73
C SER A 136 -12.46 5.57 -14.54
N GLU A 137 -13.15 6.57 -15.07
CA GLU A 137 -12.53 7.80 -15.57
C GLU A 137 -12.29 8.78 -14.40
N PRO A 138 -11.05 9.18 -14.09
CA PRO A 138 -10.74 9.91 -12.86
C PRO A 138 -11.35 11.31 -12.81
N ILE A 139 -11.57 11.96 -13.96
CA ILE A 139 -12.12 13.34 -14.01
C ILE A 139 -13.64 13.31 -13.95
N THR A 140 -14.29 12.45 -14.73
CA THR A 140 -15.76 12.46 -14.84
C THR A 140 -16.43 11.55 -13.82
N GLY A 141 -15.70 10.59 -13.25
CA GLY A 141 -16.24 9.52 -12.41
C GLY A 141 -17.07 8.49 -13.20
N GLU A 142 -17.03 8.53 -14.54
CA GLU A 142 -17.73 7.56 -15.37
C GLU A 142 -17.10 6.17 -15.21
N ILE A 143 -17.93 5.16 -14.92
CA ILE A 143 -17.49 3.76 -14.84
C ILE A 143 -17.84 3.06 -16.15
N LYS A 144 -16.85 2.38 -16.74
CA LYS A 144 -17.00 1.60 -17.98
C LYS A 144 -16.66 0.14 -17.73
N ASN A 145 -17.53 -0.76 -18.18
CA ASN A 145 -17.28 -2.19 -18.14
C ASN A 145 -16.16 -2.55 -19.16
N VAL A 146 -15.19 -3.35 -18.73
CA VAL A 146 -14.03 -3.76 -19.54
C VAL A 146 -14.32 -5.05 -20.34
N GLY A 147 -15.45 -5.71 -20.07
CA GLY A 147 -15.91 -6.92 -20.74
C GLY A 147 -15.30 -8.22 -20.17
N ILE A 148 -14.83 -8.18 -18.92
CA ILE A 148 -14.22 -9.32 -18.23
C ILE A 148 -15.02 -9.61 -16.96
N GLU A 149 -15.47 -10.85 -16.81
CA GLU A 149 -16.19 -11.32 -15.64
C GLU A 149 -15.25 -12.10 -14.71
N ASP A 150 -15.34 -11.82 -13.41
CA ASP A 150 -14.60 -12.49 -12.32
C ASP A 150 -13.11 -12.76 -12.59
N PRO A 151 -12.28 -11.70 -12.79
CA PRO A 151 -10.86 -11.89 -13.01
C PRO A 151 -10.17 -12.47 -11.76
N VAL A 152 -9.41 -13.54 -11.99
CA VAL A 152 -8.57 -14.17 -10.95
C VAL A 152 -7.36 -13.29 -10.61
N LEU A 153 -6.70 -12.73 -11.63
CA LEU A 153 -5.50 -11.90 -11.50
C LEU A 153 -5.43 -10.88 -12.64
N VAL A 154 -4.96 -9.67 -12.32
CA VAL A 154 -4.67 -8.61 -13.28
C VAL A 154 -3.21 -8.18 -13.13
N PHE A 155 -2.50 -8.02 -14.24
CA PHE A 155 -1.11 -7.57 -14.25
C PHE A 155 -0.88 -6.52 -15.33
N ASN A 156 -0.11 -5.50 -15.01
CA ASN A 156 0.41 -4.56 -15.99
C ASN A 156 1.63 -5.21 -16.67
N TYR A 157 1.47 -5.62 -17.92
CA TYR A 157 2.57 -6.18 -18.69
C TYR A 157 3.43 -5.06 -19.29
N SER A 158 4.73 -5.15 -19.04
CA SER A 158 5.77 -4.32 -19.66
C SER A 158 6.70 -5.27 -20.42
N GLU A 159 6.81 -5.10 -21.73
CA GLU A 159 7.76 -5.87 -22.53
C GLU A 159 9.20 -5.54 -22.10
N SER A 160 10.01 -6.57 -21.90
CA SER A 160 11.46 -6.43 -21.75
C SER A 160 12.12 -6.72 -23.09
N LEU A 161 12.93 -5.79 -23.59
CA LEU A 161 13.72 -5.98 -24.81
C LEU A 161 14.99 -6.83 -24.58
N VAL A 162 15.19 -7.32 -23.36
CA VAL A 162 16.27 -8.26 -23.03
C VAL A 162 15.86 -9.65 -23.55
N SER A 163 16.60 -10.16 -24.53
CA SER A 163 16.37 -11.50 -25.06
C SER A 163 16.71 -12.52 -23.98
N VAL A 164 15.78 -13.41 -23.65
CA VAL A 164 16.07 -14.62 -22.88
C VAL A 164 16.77 -15.58 -23.82
N GLU A 165 18.09 -15.50 -23.93
CA GLU A 165 18.86 -16.58 -24.52
C GLU A 165 18.69 -17.81 -23.62
N GLY A 166 17.78 -18.69 -24.00
CA GLY A 166 17.61 -20.00 -23.37
C GLY A 166 18.88 -20.80 -23.56
N GLY A 167 19.80 -20.68 -22.61
CA GLY A 167 21.04 -21.45 -22.59
C GLY A 167 20.72 -22.93 -22.54
N ASN A 168 20.84 -23.63 -23.67
CA ASN A 168 20.97 -25.08 -23.66
C ASN A 168 22.33 -25.41 -23.04
N CYS A 169 22.37 -25.58 -21.72
CA CYS A 169 23.53 -26.11 -21.01
C CYS A 169 23.12 -27.36 -20.23
N SER A 170 23.38 -28.50 -20.85
CA SER A 170 23.62 -29.75 -20.13
C SER A 170 24.68 -29.52 -19.05
N THR A 171 24.45 -30.12 -17.89
CA THR A 171 25.34 -30.25 -16.71
C THR A 171 25.62 -28.99 -15.89
N GLY A 172 24.80 -28.82 -14.84
CA GLY A 172 25.26 -28.68 -13.45
C GLY A 172 26.14 -27.48 -13.08
N LYS A 173 25.52 -26.61 -12.26
CA LYS A 173 26.04 -25.47 -11.50
C LYS A 173 25.92 -24.13 -12.22
N ASP A 174 25.41 -23.18 -11.43
CA ASP A 174 25.18 -21.76 -11.71
C ASP A 174 23.87 -21.47 -12.47
N LEU A 175 22.77 -21.27 -11.73
CA LEU A 175 21.62 -20.52 -12.24
C LEU A 175 22.08 -19.04 -12.40
N PRO A 176 21.99 -18.44 -13.59
CA PRO A 176 22.25 -17.01 -13.75
C PRO A 176 21.03 -16.17 -13.34
N ASP A 177 21.33 -14.98 -12.84
CA ASP A 177 20.43 -13.92 -12.40
C ASP A 177 19.30 -13.65 -13.42
N PHE A 178 18.07 -14.03 -13.07
CA PHE A 178 16.92 -14.01 -14.00
C PHE A 178 16.06 -12.74 -13.92
N PHE A 179 16.49 -11.69 -13.19
CA PHE A 179 15.71 -10.47 -13.02
C PHE A 179 16.54 -9.18 -13.00
N ASP A 180 17.38 -8.96 -14.00
CA ASP A 180 17.92 -7.61 -14.24
C ASP A 180 16.84 -6.74 -14.92
N VAL A 181 15.99 -6.11 -14.09
CA VAL A 181 15.11 -5.01 -14.50
C VAL A 181 15.86 -3.71 -14.22
N PRO A 182 15.95 -2.74 -15.16
CA PRO A 182 16.80 -1.57 -15.02
C PRO A 182 16.53 -0.80 -13.73
N SER A 183 17.45 -0.97 -12.78
CA SER A 183 17.49 -0.30 -11.50
C SER A 183 17.79 1.18 -11.70
N ARG A 184 16.75 2.01 -11.79
CA ARG A 184 16.87 3.38 -11.31
C ARG A 184 16.43 3.37 -9.86
N ASN A 185 17.42 3.32 -8.96
CA ASN A 185 17.33 3.69 -7.54
C ASN A 185 17.18 2.55 -6.50
N VAL A 186 17.71 1.35 -6.75
CA VAL A 186 17.89 0.32 -5.70
C VAL A 186 18.70 0.86 -4.51
N LYS A 187 19.72 1.68 -4.78
CA LYS A 187 20.54 2.31 -3.73
C LYS A 187 19.75 3.28 -2.86
N GLU A 188 18.94 4.16 -3.44
CA GLU A 188 18.10 5.09 -2.67
C GLU A 188 17.06 4.33 -1.84
N PHE A 189 16.53 3.22 -2.36
CA PHE A 189 15.60 2.36 -1.63
C PHE A 189 16.26 1.65 -0.43
N ILE A 190 17.51 1.17 -0.59
CA ILE A 190 18.29 0.58 0.52
C ILE A 190 18.60 1.64 1.59
N GLU A 191 19.01 2.85 1.19
CA GLU A 191 19.29 3.96 2.12
C GLU A 191 18.01 4.39 2.87
N ARG A 192 16.86 4.41 2.19
CA ARG A 192 15.53 4.64 2.77
C ARG A 192 15.12 3.56 3.77
N ASN A 193 15.43 2.30 3.50
CA ASN A 193 15.14 1.20 4.43
C ASN A 193 15.95 1.27 5.71
N ALA A 194 17.15 1.85 5.67
CA ALA A 194 17.97 2.07 6.86
C ALA A 194 17.39 3.16 7.78
N ALA A 195 16.80 4.21 7.19
CA ALA A 195 16.26 5.33 7.97
C ALA A 195 14.81 5.11 8.46
N LEU A 196 13.98 4.31 7.77
CA LEU A 196 12.71 3.78 8.30
C LEU A 196 12.89 3.01 9.63
N ARG A 197 14.01 2.30 9.81
CA ARG A 197 14.36 1.62 11.06
C ARG A 197 14.78 2.58 12.18
N GLN A 198 15.21 3.80 11.83
CA GLN A 198 15.72 4.80 12.77
C GLN A 198 14.60 5.68 13.33
N CYS A 199 13.62 6.09 12.51
CA CYS A 199 12.44 6.85 12.96
C CYS A 199 11.60 6.10 14.00
N GLN A 200 11.55 4.76 13.94
CA GLN A 200 10.84 3.95 14.92
C GLN A 200 11.49 3.91 16.32
N SER A 201 12.70 4.47 16.48
CA SER A 201 13.46 4.43 17.74
C SER A 201 13.47 5.74 18.54
N SER A 202 12.99 6.86 17.97
CA SER A 202 13.18 8.20 18.56
C SER A 202 11.95 8.87 19.17
N ASP A 203 10.74 8.34 19.01
CA ASP A 203 9.53 9.00 19.52
C ASP A 203 8.81 8.12 20.58
N PHE A 204 9.37 8.11 21.80
CA PHE A 204 8.61 7.84 23.02
C PHE A 204 8.83 9.00 24.00
N ASP A 205 8.19 10.13 23.71
CA ASP A 205 7.63 10.96 24.78
C ASP A 205 6.12 10.78 24.68
N GLY A 206 5.56 9.98 25.59
CA GLY A 206 4.11 9.79 25.66
C GLY A 206 3.39 11.12 25.90
N PRO A 207 2.08 11.21 25.61
CA PRO A 207 1.32 12.42 25.89
C PRO A 207 1.48 12.81 27.37
N PRO A 208 1.64 14.11 27.69
CA PRO A 208 1.75 14.54 29.07
C PRO A 208 0.52 14.07 29.87
N PRO A 209 0.69 13.66 31.13
CA PRO A 209 -0.41 13.17 31.93
C PRO A 209 -1.51 14.25 32.04
N PRO A 210 -2.80 13.85 32.00
CA PRO A 210 -3.89 14.81 32.12
C PRO A 210 -3.82 15.58 33.45
N LEU A 211 -4.11 16.88 33.38
CA LEU A 211 -4.16 17.78 34.54
C LEU A 211 -5.10 17.23 35.61
N SER A 212 -4.71 17.38 36.87
CA SER A 212 -5.46 16.84 38.00
C SER A 212 -6.71 17.71 38.26
N LEU A 213 -7.76 17.12 38.85
CA LEU A 213 -8.97 17.87 39.22
C LEU A 213 -8.71 19.04 40.20
N GLU A 214 -7.56 19.05 40.88
CA GLU A 214 -7.16 20.15 41.77
C GLU A 214 -6.69 21.38 40.98
N ASP A 215 -6.20 21.21 39.75
CA ASP A 215 -5.73 22.29 38.87
C ASP A 215 -6.90 23.03 38.18
N LEU A 216 -8.08 22.39 38.05
CA LEU A 216 -9.28 22.96 37.43
C LEU A 216 -10.18 23.74 38.40
N LEU A 217 -9.86 23.77 39.69
CA LEU A 217 -10.67 24.45 40.72
C LEU A 217 -10.00 25.72 41.29
N GLN A 218 -8.85 26.14 40.75
CA GLN A 218 -8.18 27.38 41.18
C GLN A 218 -8.57 28.63 40.38
N ASP A 219 -9.43 28.53 39.36
CA ASP A 219 -9.74 29.65 38.44
C ASP A 219 -11.08 30.37 38.74
N GLU A 220 -11.75 30.05 39.85
CA GLU A 220 -13.03 30.65 40.25
C GLU A 220 -12.92 31.48 41.56
N SER A 221 -11.83 32.23 41.71
CA SER A 221 -11.74 33.26 42.76
C SER A 221 -10.95 34.48 42.29
N ASP A 222 -11.51 35.25 41.35
CA ASP A 222 -11.25 36.69 41.21
C ASP A 222 -12.31 37.32 40.28
N VAL A 223 -13.51 37.53 40.82
CA VAL A 223 -14.46 38.53 40.29
C VAL A 223 -14.91 39.40 41.46
N ASP A 224 -14.08 40.38 41.80
CA ASP A 224 -14.47 41.47 42.71
C ASP A 224 -15.27 42.54 41.94
N VAL A 225 -16.37 42.98 42.57
CA VAL A 225 -17.13 44.21 42.27
C VAL A 225 -16.58 45.35 43.12
#